data_AF-A0A3N9WZ85-F1
#
_entry.id   AF-A0A3N9WZ85-F1
#
_cell.length_a   1.000
_cell.length_b   1.000
_cell.length_c   1.000
_cell.angle_alpha   90.00
_cell.angle_beta   90.00
_cell.angle_gamma   90.00
#
_symmetry.space_group_name_H-M   'P 1'
#
loop_
_entity.id
_entity.type
_entity.pdbx_description
1 polymer ?
#
loop_
_entity_poly.entity_id
_entity_poly.type
_entity_poly.pdbx_seq_one_letter_code
_entity_poly.pdbx_strand_id
1 'polypeptide(L)' 'MRPAWLCRNCAAAWPCSRAQLDLVAGFYGHSLALALYLTSCMDEAIHDLYSLGGRPDLAMMHSRFSAGCR' A
#
# COMPACT_ATOMS: atom_id res chain seq x y z
N MET A 1 -14.55 3.11 -1.85
CA MET A 1 -14.39 3.37 -0.40
C MET A 1 -13.56 2.25 0.21
N ARG A 2 -12.37 2.56 0.72
CA ARG A 2 -11.49 1.56 1.34
C ARG A 2 -10.92 2.09 2.67
N PRO A 3 -11.78 2.52 3.61
CA PRO A 3 -11.36 3.16 4.86
C PRO A 3 -10.38 2.32 5.71
N ALA A 4 -10.29 1.01 5.48
CA ALA A 4 -9.43 0.13 6.27
C ALA A 4 -8.14 -0.35 5.55
N TRP A 5 -7.91 0.00 4.29
CA TRP A 5 -6.71 -0.46 3.54
C TRP A 5 -6.46 -1.97 3.67
N LEU A 6 -7.54 -2.76 3.57
CA LEU A 6 -7.51 -4.22 3.68
C LEU A 6 -7.50 -4.88 2.30
N CYS A 7 -6.72 -5.94 2.16
CA CYS A 7 -6.75 -6.78 0.98
C CYS A 7 -8.12 -7.46 0.85
N ARG A 8 -8.77 -7.38 -0.32
CA ARG A 8 -10.06 -8.04 -0.55
C ARG A 8 -9.97 -9.57 -0.49
N ASN A 9 -8.81 -10.12 -0.84
CA ASN A 9 -8.61 -11.57 -0.93
C ASN A 9 -8.18 -12.20 0.40
N CYS A 10 -7.47 -11.44 1.24
CA CYS A 10 -6.84 -11.96 2.45
C CYS A 10 -7.39 -11.34 3.74
N ALA A 11 -8.16 -10.25 3.65
CA ALA A 11 -8.57 -9.38 4.76
C ALA A 11 -7.43 -8.81 5.62
N ALA A 12 -6.17 -9.09 5.29
CA ALA A 12 -4.99 -8.54 5.94
C ALA A 12 -4.75 -7.07 5.55
N ALA A 13 -3.95 -6.37 6.36
CA ALA A 13 -3.48 -5.03 6.04
C ALA A 13 -2.73 -5.04 4.70
N TRP A 14 -3.11 -4.14 3.81
CA TRP A 14 -2.47 -3.96 2.52
C TRP A 14 -1.22 -3.08 2.68
N PRO A 15 -0.10 -3.38 1.99
CA PRO A 15 0.11 -4.52 1.10
C PRO A 15 0.33 -5.84 1.84
N CYS A 16 -0.40 -6.89 1.44
CA CYS A 16 -0.14 -8.25 1.89
C CYS A 16 0.75 -8.99 0.87
N SER A 17 1.41 -10.08 1.27
CA SER A 17 2.33 -10.84 0.39
C SER A 17 1.70 -11.25 -0.94
N ARG A 18 0.40 -11.61 -0.94
CA ARG A 18 -0.31 -11.95 -2.17
C ARG A 18 -0.46 -10.74 -3.10
N ALA A 19 -0.91 -9.60 -2.57
CA ALA A 19 -1.06 -8.38 -3.35
C ALA A 19 0.31 -7.91 -3.89
N GLN A 20 1.37 -8.09 -3.12
CA GLN A 20 2.73 -7.77 -3.56
C GLN A 20 3.17 -8.65 -4.72
N LEU A 21 2.90 -9.97 -4.68
CA LEU A 21 3.19 -10.87 -5.81
C LEU A 21 2.38 -10.51 -7.06
N ASP A 22 1.08 -10.23 -6.92
CA ASP A 22 0.23 -9.78 -8.03
C ASP A 22 0.74 -8.47 -8.64
N LEU A 23 1.19 -7.52 -7.80
CA LEU A 23 1.77 -6.26 -8.26
C LEU A 23 3.11 -6.46 -8.97
N VAL A 24 4.01 -7.27 -8.43
CA VAL A 24 5.31 -7.56 -9.07
C VAL A 24 5.11 -8.29 -10.40
N ALA A 25 4.14 -9.21 -10.48
CA ALA A 25 3.78 -9.88 -11.73
C ALA A 25 3.17 -8.91 -12.75
N GLY A 26 2.29 -8.00 -12.31
CA GLY A 26 1.65 -7.01 -13.18
C GLY A 26 2.59 -5.89 -13.66
N PHE A 27 3.59 -5.52 -12.86
CA PHE A 27 4.59 -4.49 -13.16
C PHE A 27 5.95 -5.07 -13.54
N TYR A 28 6.00 -6.32 -14.03
CA TYR A 28 7.26 -6.97 -14.40
C TYR A 28 8.08 -6.11 -15.37
N GLY A 29 9.34 -5.84 -15.02
CA GLY A 29 10.25 -4.97 -15.78
C GLY A 29 10.08 -3.46 -15.54
N HIS A 30 9.12 -3.01 -14.73
CA HIS A 30 8.83 -1.59 -14.48
C HIS A 30 8.83 -1.26 -12.98
N SER A 31 10.00 -1.34 -12.34
CA SER A 31 10.18 -1.06 -10.90
C SER A 31 9.78 0.36 -10.50
N LEU A 32 10.05 1.35 -11.36
CA LEU A 32 9.66 2.74 -11.12
C LEU A 32 8.14 2.92 -11.13
N ALA A 33 7.44 2.29 -12.07
CA ALA A 33 5.98 2.36 -12.14
C ALA A 33 5.33 1.69 -10.92
N LEU A 34 5.89 0.57 -10.45
CA LEU A 34 5.48 -0.07 -9.20
C LEU A 34 5.69 0.85 -8.00
N ALA A 35 6.85 1.51 -7.89
CA ALA A 35 7.15 2.42 -6.79
C ALA A 35 6.22 3.64 -6.76
N LEU A 36 5.93 4.24 -7.93
CA LEU A 36 4.98 5.34 -8.06
C LEU A 36 3.57 4.91 -7.66
N TYR A 37 3.11 3.75 -8.14
CA TYR A 37 1.81 3.19 -7.77
C TYR A 37 1.67 2.97 -6.25
N LEU A 38 2.69 2.39 -5.61
CA LEU A 38 2.72 2.17 -4.17
C LEU A 38 2.71 3.49 -3.39
N THR A 39 3.40 4.52 -3.89
CA THR A 39 3.43 5.85 -3.27
C THR A 39 2.07 6.54 -3.33
N SER A 40 1.37 6.49 -4.48
CA SER A 40 0.00 7.01 -4.60
C SER A 40 -0.96 6.27 -3.66
N CYS A 41 -0.83 4.94 -3.56
CA CYS A 41 -1.61 4.16 -2.61
C CYS A 41 -1.32 4.57 -1.15
N MET A 42 -0.07 4.87 -0.79
CA MET A 42 0.26 5.34 0.55
C MET A 42 -0.40 6.68 0.86
N ASP A 43 -0.40 7.62 -0.07
CA ASP A 43 -1.03 8.95 0.10
C ASP A 43 -2.55 8.84 0.32
N GLU A 44 -3.22 8.03 -0.50
CA GLU A 44 -4.65 7.74 -0.31
C GLU A 44 -4.92 7.09 1.06
N ALA A 45 -4.02 6.21 1.53
CA ALA A 45 -4.15 5.57 2.84
C ALA A 45 -4.04 6.55 4.01
N ILE A 46 -3.09 7.47 3.90
CA ILE A 46 -2.90 8.53 4.86
C ILE A 46 -4.15 9.42 4.91
N HIS A 47 -4.65 9.85 3.75
CA HIS A 47 -5.86 10.67 3.64
C HIS A 47 -7.11 9.97 4.20
N ASP A 48 -7.28 8.68 3.95
CA ASP A 48 -8.38 7.88 4.51
C ASP A 48 -8.29 7.81 6.05
N LEU A 49 -7.11 7.56 6.62
CA LEU A 49 -6.95 7.54 8.08
C LEU A 49 -7.20 8.90 8.72
N TYR A 50 -6.73 9.99 8.11
CA TYR A 50 -7.02 11.34 8.57
C TYR A 50 -8.53 11.62 8.54
N SER A 51 -9.22 11.18 7.49
CA SER A 51 -10.68 11.34 7.36
C SER A 51 -11.46 10.55 8.42
N LEU A 52 -10.89 9.45 8.94
CA LEU A 52 -11.45 8.67 10.04
C LEU A 52 -11.09 9.23 11.43
N GLY A 53 -10.37 10.35 11.50
CA GLY A 53 -9.89 10.94 12.75
C GLY A 53 -8.71 10.20 13.39
N GLY A 54 -8.11 9.24 12.67
CA GLY A 54 -6.88 8.58 13.07
C GLY A 54 -5.66 9.47 12.86
N ARG A 55 -4.63 9.27 13.68
CA ARG A 55 -3.30 9.86 13.45
C ARG A 55 -2.39 8.78 12.88
N PRO A 56 -2.20 8.71 11.55
CA PRO A 56 -1.31 7.73 10.95
C PRO A 56 0.14 8.03 11.33
N ASP A 57 0.89 7.00 11.72
CA ASP A 57 2.34 7.08 11.82
C ASP A 57 2.95 6.98 10.42
N LEU A 58 3.43 8.12 9.90
CA LEU A 58 3.92 8.22 8.52
C LEU A 58 5.16 7.34 8.28
N ALA A 59 6.01 7.15 9.30
CA ALA A 59 7.20 6.31 9.18
C ALA A 59 6.80 4.83 9.06
N MET A 60 5.86 4.36 9.89
CA MET A 60 5.33 3.01 9.82
C MET A 60 4.61 2.75 8.50
N MET A 61 3.81 3.73 8.01
CA MET A 61 3.20 3.63 6.69
C MET A 61 4.23 3.56 5.58
N HIS A 62 5.25 4.42 5.59
CA HIS A 62 6.31 4.38 4.60
C HIS A 62 7.03 3.03 4.60
N SER A 63 7.43 2.51 5.76
CA SER A 63 8.05 1.20 5.88
C SER A 63 7.16 0.07 5.37
N ARG A 64 5.86 0.12 5.65
CA ARG A 64 4.89 -0.91 5.22
C ARG A 64 4.76 -0.98 3.69
N PHE A 65 4.80 0.15 3.00
CA PHE A 65 4.63 0.20 1.53
C PHE A 65 5.97 0.08 0.78
N SER A 66 7.09 0.45 1.39
CA SER A 66 8.44 0.35 0.78
C SER A 66 9.16 -0.97 1.02
N ALA A 67 8.76 -1.76 2.04
CA ALA A 67 9.42 -3.03 2.39
C ALA A 67 9.46 -4.07 1.26
N GLY A 68 8.57 -3.94 0.26
CA GLY A 68 8.45 -4.88 -0.85
C GLY A 68 9.21 -4.52 -2.12
N CYS A 69 9.90 -3.38 -2.16
CA CYS A 69 10.49 -2.83 -3.39
C CYS A 69 11.96 -3.22 -3.61
N ARG A 70 12.45 -4.28 -2.94
CA ARG A 70 13.86 -4.70 -2.96
C ARG A 70 14.10 -5.86 -3.92
#